data_AF-A0A094EMM7-F1
#
_entry.id   AF-A0A094EMM7-F1
#
_cell.length_a   1.000
_cell.length_b   1.000
_cell.length_c   1.000
_cell.angle_alpha   90.00
_cell.angle_beta   90.00
_cell.angle_gamma   90.00
#
_symmetry.space_group_name_H-M   'P 1'
#
loop_
_entity.id
_entity.type
_entity.pdbx_description
1 polymer ?
#
loop_
_entity_poly.entity_id
_entity_poly.type
_entity_poly.pdbx_seq_one_letter_code
_entity_poly.pdbx_strand_id
1 'polypeptide(L)'
;MTRTDEDLDVDRVLRAPAIEMGSYVGMIRKPTTTDHVERYGVLNTMSSAWRIGRCINRAKLSNTIGTVTDQIIDELGGSSAAKLLFIGKIIGVERKLLKGHSYGEVIVEEMPAGKEDERKVAYAPTTQGGQLRVPFKNENIYAKHIAKDDNETFVAMVPNLIAILDAQTGKALRVPEFRYGVIVHVLGITALLRWTDSPRGLEISGLGAFGYDIPYKPLGTYAKLRSVVQEFK
;
A
#
# COMPACT_ATOMS: atom_id res chain seq x y z
N MET A 1 16.69 12.29 26.91
CA MET A 1 17.61 11.97 25.79
C MET A 1 17.47 13.07 24.75
N THR A 2 18.51 13.87 24.48
CA THR A 2 18.46 15.01 23.55
C THR A 2 19.14 14.74 22.21
N ARG A 3 19.88 13.62 22.10
CA ARG A 3 20.54 13.12 20.88
C ARG A 3 20.65 11.59 20.96
N THR A 4 20.57 10.93 19.82
CA THR A 4 20.92 9.53 19.61
C THR A 4 21.44 9.38 18.18
N ASP A 5 22.24 8.36 17.94
CA ASP A 5 22.77 8.02 16.61
C ASP A 5 21.89 6.96 15.91
N GLU A 6 20.93 6.36 16.62
CA GLU A 6 20.04 5.30 16.12
C GLU A 6 18.58 5.75 16.07
N ASP A 7 17.93 5.62 14.90
CA ASP A 7 16.51 5.98 14.72
C ASP A 7 15.57 5.14 15.61
N LEU A 8 15.96 3.91 15.94
CA LEU A 8 15.18 3.01 16.80
C LEU A 8 15.05 3.54 18.23
N ASP A 9 16.06 4.24 18.75
CA ASP A 9 15.98 4.81 20.10
C ASP A 9 15.03 6.00 20.14
N VAL A 10 14.99 6.80 19.06
CA VAL A 10 13.99 7.85 18.89
C VAL A 10 12.58 7.26 18.91
N ASP A 11 12.36 6.18 18.14
CA ASP A 11 11.05 5.51 18.09
C ASP A 11 10.62 4.99 19.47
N ARG A 12 11.51 4.29 20.19
CA ARG A 12 11.20 3.74 21.52
C ARG A 12 10.75 4.83 22.50
N VAL A 13 11.48 5.94 22.54
CA VAL A 13 11.19 7.06 23.47
C VAL A 13 9.88 7.76 23.11
N LEU A 14 9.58 7.93 21.83
CA LEU A 14 8.36 8.64 21.37
C LEU A 14 7.13 7.73 21.32
N ARG A 15 7.30 6.43 21.12
CA ARG A 15 6.21 5.45 21.08
C ARG A 15 5.62 5.19 22.47
N ALA A 16 6.44 5.20 23.51
CA ALA A 16 5.99 5.02 24.89
C ALA A 16 4.87 6.01 25.28
N PRO A 17 5.05 7.35 25.19
CA PRO A 17 3.97 8.29 25.51
C PRO A 17 2.79 8.19 24.52
N ALA A 18 3.03 7.84 23.24
CA ALA A 18 1.95 7.63 22.29
C ALA A 18 1.00 6.50 22.74
N ILE A 19 1.55 5.40 23.25
CA ILE A 19 0.73 4.28 23.77
C ILE A 19 -0.08 4.72 24.99
N GLU A 20 0.55 5.40 25.95
CA GLU A 20 -0.11 5.86 27.18
C GLU A 20 -1.21 6.90 26.92
N MET A 21 -1.04 7.76 25.92
CA MET A 21 -2.00 8.83 25.59
C MET A 21 -3.10 8.41 24.60
N GLY A 22 -3.32 7.12 24.40
CA GLY A 22 -4.40 6.63 23.52
C GLY A 22 -4.03 6.60 22.04
N SER A 23 -2.77 6.29 21.73
CA SER A 23 -2.21 6.14 20.36
C SER A 23 -2.07 7.44 19.55
N TYR A 24 -2.06 8.61 20.19
CA TYR A 24 -1.88 9.89 19.51
C TYR A 24 -0.93 10.81 20.30
N VAL A 25 0.08 11.35 19.62
CA VAL A 25 0.99 12.36 20.15
C VAL A 25 1.42 13.30 19.04
N GLY A 26 1.46 14.60 19.33
CA GLY A 26 2.05 15.60 18.43
C GLY A 26 3.58 15.57 18.51
N MET A 27 4.24 15.65 17.36
CA MET A 27 5.70 15.67 17.27
C MET A 27 6.15 16.76 16.32
N ILE A 28 7.13 17.56 16.75
CA ILE A 28 7.82 18.53 15.89
C ILE A 28 9.27 18.09 15.79
N ARG A 29 9.72 17.83 14.56
CA ARG A 29 11.12 17.49 14.25
C ARG A 29 11.95 18.74 14.02
N LYS A 30 13.28 18.59 14.05
CA LYS A 30 14.22 19.65 13.68
C LYS A 30 13.86 20.18 12.28
N PRO A 31 13.74 21.50 12.10
CA PRO A 31 13.58 22.09 10.78
C PRO A 31 14.68 21.62 9.82
N THR A 32 14.32 21.41 8.57
CA THR A 32 15.25 21.00 7.51
C THR A 32 15.39 22.11 6.46
N THR A 33 16.38 21.99 5.58
CA THR A 33 16.64 22.96 4.50
C THR A 33 16.01 22.49 3.19
N THR A 34 15.76 23.42 2.26
CA THR A 34 15.26 23.11 0.91
C THR A 34 16.16 22.12 0.18
N ASP A 35 17.49 22.33 0.22
CA ASP A 35 18.48 21.44 -0.42
C ASP A 35 18.35 19.99 0.06
N HIS A 36 18.15 19.76 1.37
CA HIS A 36 17.93 18.41 1.89
C HIS A 36 16.61 17.80 1.42
N VAL A 37 15.53 18.59 1.34
CA VAL A 37 14.24 18.11 0.84
C VAL A 37 14.34 17.71 -0.63
N GLU A 38 15.02 18.52 -1.45
CA GLU A 38 15.19 18.25 -2.88
C GLU A 38 16.06 17.01 -3.14
N ARG A 39 17.13 16.82 -2.36
CA ARG A 39 18.05 15.68 -2.50
C ARG A 39 17.48 14.37 -1.93
N TYR A 40 16.82 14.44 -0.78
CA TYR A 40 16.49 13.25 0.01
C TYR A 40 14.98 13.01 0.21
N GLY A 41 14.12 13.94 -0.20
CA GLY A 41 12.68 13.77 -0.15
C GLY A 41 12.14 12.85 -1.25
N VAL A 42 10.97 12.27 -1.02
CA VAL A 42 10.14 11.74 -2.11
C VAL A 42 9.22 12.87 -2.55
N LEU A 43 9.56 13.52 -3.66
CA LEU A 43 8.85 14.70 -4.13
C LEU A 43 7.49 14.33 -4.75
N ASN A 44 6.57 15.29 -4.79
CA ASN A 44 5.23 15.19 -5.40
C ASN A 44 4.29 14.12 -4.81
N THR A 45 4.56 13.57 -3.62
CA THR A 45 3.67 12.63 -2.94
C THR A 45 2.28 13.22 -2.68
N MET A 46 2.20 14.47 -2.22
CA MET A 46 0.94 15.19 -2.05
C MET A 46 0.21 15.43 -3.37
N SER A 47 0.93 15.64 -4.47
CA SER A 47 0.34 15.75 -5.81
C SER A 47 -0.28 14.41 -6.24
N SER A 48 0.40 13.29 -5.97
CA SER A 48 -0.12 11.95 -6.25
C SER A 48 -1.37 11.65 -5.43
N ALA A 49 -1.35 11.92 -4.12
CA ALA A 49 -2.51 11.76 -3.24
C ALA A 49 -3.71 12.60 -3.71
N TRP A 50 -3.47 13.84 -4.13
CA TRP A 50 -4.51 14.70 -4.69
C TRP A 50 -5.11 14.13 -5.99
N ARG A 51 -4.29 13.59 -6.89
CA ARG A 51 -4.76 12.98 -8.15
C ARG A 51 -5.64 11.77 -7.90
N ILE A 52 -5.21 10.87 -7.02
CA ILE A 52 -5.99 9.70 -6.61
C ILE A 52 -7.31 10.14 -5.97
N GLY A 53 -7.27 11.11 -5.04
CA GLY A 53 -8.48 11.65 -4.41
C GLY A 53 -9.44 12.30 -5.42
N ARG A 54 -8.91 13.07 -6.38
CA ARG A 54 -9.69 13.65 -7.48
C ARG A 54 -10.29 12.58 -8.38
N CYS A 55 -9.53 11.55 -8.72
CA CYS A 55 -9.99 10.40 -9.51
C CYS A 55 -11.17 9.71 -8.83
N ILE A 56 -11.04 9.35 -7.56
CA ILE A 56 -12.11 8.73 -6.76
C ILE A 56 -13.35 9.64 -6.70
N ASN A 57 -13.15 10.94 -6.43
CA ASN A 57 -14.28 11.88 -6.36
C ASN A 57 -14.99 12.06 -7.71
N ARG A 58 -14.24 12.13 -8.81
CA ARG A 58 -14.82 12.18 -10.16
C ARG A 58 -15.60 10.91 -10.48
N ALA A 59 -15.02 9.74 -10.23
CA ALA A 59 -15.67 8.46 -10.48
C ALA A 59 -16.98 8.31 -9.70
N LYS A 60 -17.04 8.84 -8.48
CA LYS A 60 -18.28 8.93 -7.70
C LYS A 60 -19.32 9.85 -8.35
N LEU A 61 -18.91 11.04 -8.79
CA LEU A 61 -19.82 12.02 -9.41
C LEU A 61 -20.31 11.60 -10.79
N SER A 62 -19.49 10.89 -11.56
CA SER A 62 -19.82 10.39 -12.91
C SER A 62 -20.45 9.00 -12.91
N ASN A 63 -20.69 8.40 -11.74
CA ASN A 63 -21.22 7.04 -11.59
C ASN A 63 -20.37 5.97 -12.32
N THR A 64 -19.05 6.14 -12.33
CA THR A 64 -18.08 5.21 -12.94
C THR A 64 -17.23 4.52 -11.87
N ILE A 65 -17.80 4.26 -10.70
CA ILE A 65 -17.05 3.68 -9.57
C ILE A 65 -16.52 2.28 -9.90
N GLY A 66 -17.22 1.53 -10.76
CA GLY A 66 -16.80 0.21 -11.19
C GLY A 66 -15.46 0.15 -11.95
N THR A 67 -14.97 1.28 -12.47
CA THR A 67 -13.66 1.39 -13.15
C THR A 67 -12.66 2.26 -12.39
N VAL A 68 -12.96 2.63 -11.13
CA VAL A 68 -12.12 3.56 -10.36
C VAL A 68 -10.70 3.02 -10.16
N THR A 69 -10.53 1.71 -10.02
CA THR A 69 -9.21 1.09 -9.86
C THR A 69 -8.36 1.24 -11.11
N ASP A 70 -8.94 1.10 -12.31
CA ASP A 70 -8.23 1.34 -13.57
C ASP A 70 -7.79 2.80 -13.68
N GLN A 71 -8.69 3.73 -13.35
CA GLN A 71 -8.38 5.16 -13.36
C GLN A 71 -7.27 5.52 -12.34
N ILE A 72 -7.23 4.85 -11.18
CA ILE A 72 -6.15 5.01 -10.21
C ILE A 72 -4.82 4.50 -10.78
N ILE A 73 -4.82 3.35 -11.46
CA ILE A 73 -3.63 2.81 -12.13
C ILE A 73 -3.13 3.80 -13.19
N ASP A 74 -4.02 4.37 -14.00
CA ASP A 74 -3.68 5.40 -15.00
C ASP A 74 -3.00 6.61 -14.35
N GLU A 75 -3.58 7.13 -13.26
CA GLU A 75 -3.01 8.30 -12.56
C GLU A 75 -1.62 8.03 -11.96
N LEU A 76 -1.36 6.77 -11.57
CA LEU A 76 -0.09 6.29 -11.02
C LEU A 76 0.98 5.98 -12.08
N GLY A 77 0.66 6.10 -13.38
CA GLY A 77 1.59 5.84 -14.48
C GLY A 77 1.37 4.52 -15.21
N GLY A 78 0.19 3.92 -15.09
CA GLY A 78 -0.24 2.74 -15.83
C GLY A 78 0.27 1.41 -15.25
N SER A 79 0.08 0.33 -16.02
CA SER A 79 0.38 -1.05 -15.61
C SER A 79 1.84 -1.34 -15.30
N SER A 80 2.76 -0.48 -15.74
CA SER A 80 4.18 -0.58 -15.41
C SER A 80 4.46 -0.15 -13.97
N ALA A 81 3.70 0.83 -13.45
CA ALA A 81 3.93 1.44 -12.14
C ALA A 81 2.95 0.94 -11.05
N ALA A 82 1.77 0.48 -11.44
CA ALA A 82 0.78 -0.10 -10.53
C ALA A 82 0.08 -1.29 -11.18
N LYS A 83 -0.25 -2.31 -10.38
CA LYS A 83 -0.89 -3.55 -10.86
C LYS A 83 -2.05 -3.92 -9.96
N LEU A 84 -3.18 -4.24 -10.58
CA LEU A 84 -4.26 -4.95 -9.89
C LEU A 84 -3.75 -6.36 -9.59
N LEU A 85 -3.57 -6.68 -8.31
CA LEU A 85 -3.04 -7.97 -7.87
C LEU A 85 -4.17 -8.99 -7.80
N PHE A 86 -5.29 -8.61 -7.19
CA PHE A 86 -6.38 -9.53 -6.87
C PHE A 86 -7.70 -8.78 -6.71
N ILE A 87 -8.81 -9.43 -7.04
CA ILE A 87 -10.18 -8.98 -6.75
C ILE A 87 -10.85 -10.05 -5.90
N GLY A 88 -11.48 -9.65 -4.81
CA GLY A 88 -12.16 -10.63 -3.98
C GLY A 88 -12.89 -10.04 -2.80
N LYS A 89 -13.29 -10.90 -1.87
CA LYS A 89 -13.98 -10.56 -0.64
C LYS A 89 -13.10 -10.91 0.55
N ILE A 90 -13.05 -10.03 1.54
CA ILE A 90 -12.38 -10.34 2.81
C ILE A 90 -13.16 -11.46 3.50
N ILE A 91 -12.51 -12.60 3.72
CA ILE A 91 -13.08 -13.77 4.41
C ILE A 91 -12.47 -14.00 5.79
N GLY A 92 -11.38 -13.29 6.13
CA GLY A 92 -10.73 -13.42 7.42
C GLY A 92 -9.89 -12.20 7.73
N VAL A 93 -9.91 -11.79 8.99
CA VAL A 93 -9.02 -10.75 9.53
C VAL A 93 -8.59 -11.21 10.92
N GLU A 94 -7.31 -11.52 11.05
CA GLU A 94 -6.68 -11.72 12.36
C GLU A 94 -5.96 -10.45 12.75
N ARG A 95 -6.17 -9.96 13.98
CA ARG A 95 -5.51 -8.75 14.49
C ARG A 95 -5.13 -8.91 15.95
N LYS A 96 -3.91 -8.54 16.27
CA LYS A 96 -3.36 -8.45 17.63
C LYS A 96 -2.63 -7.12 17.78
N LEU A 97 -2.89 -6.40 18.87
CA LEU A 97 -2.08 -5.25 19.25
C LEU A 97 -0.91 -5.72 20.13
N LEU A 98 0.31 -5.42 19.72
CA LEU A 98 1.52 -5.73 20.48
C LEU A 98 2.45 -4.52 20.47
N LYS A 99 2.75 -3.98 21.66
CA LYS A 99 3.67 -2.83 21.85
C LYS A 99 3.38 -1.63 20.91
N GLY A 100 2.11 -1.27 20.75
CA GLY A 100 1.68 -0.14 19.90
C GLY A 100 1.75 -0.41 18.39
N HIS A 101 1.93 -1.66 17.98
CA HIS A 101 1.79 -2.10 16.59
C HIS A 101 0.59 -3.02 16.44
N SER A 102 -0.16 -2.84 15.36
CA SER A 102 -1.19 -3.77 14.92
C SER A 102 -0.55 -4.83 14.04
N TYR A 103 -0.46 -6.05 14.54
CA TYR A 103 -0.04 -7.22 13.80
C TYR A 103 -1.26 -8.01 13.37
N GLY A 104 -1.16 -8.68 12.23
CA GLY A 104 -2.25 -9.51 11.77
C GLY A 104 -2.12 -9.91 10.33
N GLU A 105 -3.20 -10.48 9.83
CA GLU A 105 -3.32 -10.93 8.45
C GLU A 105 -4.75 -10.75 7.97
N VAL A 106 -4.90 -10.21 6.75
CA VAL A 106 -6.17 -10.19 6.04
C VAL A 106 -6.14 -11.24 4.94
N ILE A 107 -7.23 -12.00 4.84
CA ILE A 107 -7.43 -13.07 3.87
C ILE A 107 -8.54 -12.62 2.93
N VAL A 108 -8.21 -12.53 1.65
CA VAL A 108 -9.13 -12.17 0.57
C VAL A 108 -9.34 -13.40 -0.31
N GLU A 109 -10.59 -13.81 -0.51
CA GLU A 109 -10.95 -14.92 -1.39
C GLU A 109 -11.56 -14.40 -2.68
N GLU A 110 -11.21 -15.02 -3.80
CA GLU A 110 -11.79 -14.68 -5.10
C GLU A 110 -13.32 -14.87 -5.06
N MET A 111 -14.04 -13.91 -5.62
CA MET A 111 -15.48 -14.06 -5.82
C MET A 111 -15.78 -14.66 -7.19
N PRO A 112 -16.84 -15.49 -7.34
CA PRO A 112 -17.32 -15.89 -8.65
C PRO A 112 -17.67 -14.66 -9.49
N ALA A 113 -17.19 -14.60 -10.73
CA ALA A 113 -17.56 -13.52 -11.64
C ALA A 113 -19.09 -13.49 -11.81
N GLY A 114 -19.72 -12.39 -11.42
CA GLY A 114 -21.14 -12.16 -11.68
C GLY A 114 -21.36 -11.96 -13.18
N LYS A 115 -22.58 -12.23 -13.68
CA LYS A 115 -22.94 -11.94 -15.08
C LYS A 115 -22.86 -10.44 -15.44
N GLU A 116 -22.80 -9.56 -14.44
CA GLU A 116 -22.57 -8.12 -14.57
C GLU A 116 -21.08 -7.72 -14.49
N ASP A 117 -20.17 -8.66 -14.22
CA ASP A 117 -18.72 -8.47 -14.17
C ASP A 117 -18.05 -8.60 -15.56
N GLU A 118 -18.83 -8.65 -16.64
CA GLU A 118 -18.35 -8.31 -18.01
C GLU A 118 -17.99 -6.81 -18.13
N ARG A 119 -17.51 -6.21 -17.05
CA ARG A 119 -16.87 -4.91 -17.07
C ARG A 119 -15.63 -5.04 -17.96
N LYS A 120 -15.51 -4.15 -18.93
CA LYS A 120 -14.25 -3.91 -19.65
C LYS A 120 -13.24 -3.30 -18.67
N VAL A 121 -12.74 -4.11 -17.73
CA VAL A 121 -11.63 -3.71 -16.86
C VAL A 121 -10.42 -3.60 -17.77
N ALA A 122 -9.79 -2.43 -17.81
CA ALA A 122 -8.65 -2.20 -18.69
C ALA A 122 -7.43 -3.01 -18.24
N TYR A 123 -7.37 -3.34 -16.94
CA TYR A 123 -6.29 -4.08 -16.32
C TYR A 123 -6.80 -5.38 -15.68
N ALA A 124 -6.41 -6.51 -16.25
CA ALA A 124 -6.69 -7.81 -15.66
C ALA A 124 -5.92 -7.99 -14.32
N PRO A 125 -6.50 -8.67 -13.33
CA PRO A 125 -5.78 -9.06 -12.12
C PRO A 125 -4.53 -9.88 -12.45
N THR A 126 -3.44 -9.64 -11.74
CA THR A 126 -2.16 -10.35 -11.92
C THR A 126 -2.28 -11.82 -11.54
N THR A 127 -3.13 -12.13 -10.57
CA THR A 127 -3.47 -13.51 -10.21
C THR A 127 -4.97 -13.67 -10.00
N GLN A 128 -5.46 -14.88 -10.23
CA GLN A 128 -6.86 -15.29 -10.19
C GLN A 128 -6.95 -16.68 -9.54
N GLY A 129 -8.14 -17.04 -9.05
CA GLY A 129 -8.34 -18.27 -8.27
C GLY A 129 -7.92 -18.13 -6.82
N GLY A 130 -8.47 -19.01 -5.97
CA GLY A 130 -7.97 -19.22 -4.60
C GLY A 130 -8.06 -17.99 -3.70
N GLN A 131 -7.00 -17.74 -2.93
CA GLN A 131 -6.97 -16.73 -1.87
C GLN A 131 -5.69 -15.89 -1.92
N LEU A 132 -5.79 -14.64 -1.47
CA LEU A 132 -4.66 -13.75 -1.23
C LEU A 132 -4.55 -13.48 0.28
N ARG A 133 -3.40 -13.80 0.85
CA ARG A 133 -3.08 -13.54 2.26
C ARG A 133 -2.09 -12.38 2.36
N VAL A 134 -2.44 -11.39 3.17
CA VAL A 134 -1.70 -10.14 3.32
C VAL A 134 -1.45 -9.88 4.80
N PRO A 135 -0.28 -10.28 5.35
CA PRO A 135 0.10 -9.89 6.68
C PRO A 135 0.44 -8.41 6.77
N PHE A 136 0.17 -7.83 7.94
CA PHE A 136 0.43 -6.42 8.21
C PHE A 136 1.09 -6.21 9.58
N LYS A 137 1.91 -5.15 9.66
CA LYS A 137 2.41 -4.54 10.89
C LYS A 137 2.22 -3.03 10.77
N ASN A 138 1.05 -2.53 11.18
CA ASN A 138 0.50 -1.20 10.84
C ASN A 138 0.29 -0.95 9.33
N GLU A 139 1.18 -1.47 8.49
CA GLU A 139 1.15 -1.44 7.03
C GLU A 139 1.21 -2.87 6.46
N ASN A 140 0.71 -3.06 5.24
CA ASN A 140 0.73 -4.34 4.53
C ASN A 140 2.17 -4.70 4.09
N ILE A 141 2.62 -5.91 4.40
CA ILE A 141 4.04 -6.32 4.26
C ILE A 141 4.29 -7.04 2.93
N TYR A 142 3.47 -8.05 2.63
CA TYR A 142 3.50 -8.76 1.36
C TYR A 142 2.12 -9.26 0.99
N ALA A 143 1.95 -9.67 -0.26
CA ALA A 143 0.76 -10.34 -0.75
C ALA A 143 1.17 -11.72 -1.28
N LYS A 144 0.70 -12.76 -0.60
CA LYS A 144 0.94 -14.16 -0.96
C LYS A 144 -0.35 -14.75 -1.52
N HIS A 145 -0.32 -15.15 -2.77
CA HIS A 145 -1.41 -15.86 -3.43
C HIS A 145 -1.29 -17.35 -3.15
N ILE A 146 -2.42 -17.98 -2.84
CA ILE A 146 -2.59 -19.41 -2.65
C ILE A 146 -3.64 -19.84 -3.69
N ALA A 147 -3.19 -20.55 -4.72
CA ALA A 147 -4.06 -21.03 -5.78
C ALA A 147 -4.96 -22.19 -5.31
N LYS A 148 -5.91 -22.62 -6.15
CA LYS A 148 -6.87 -23.69 -5.81
C LYS A 148 -6.23 -25.07 -5.67
N ASP A 149 -5.02 -25.23 -6.19
CA ASP A 149 -4.16 -26.41 -6.09
C ASP A 149 -3.12 -26.26 -4.95
N ASP A 150 -3.35 -25.30 -4.04
CA ASP A 150 -2.48 -24.97 -2.89
C ASP A 150 -1.08 -24.46 -3.27
N ASN A 151 -0.83 -24.11 -4.53
CA ASN A 151 0.43 -23.49 -4.93
C ASN A 151 0.53 -22.06 -4.38
N GLU A 152 1.64 -21.75 -3.70
CA GLU A 152 1.87 -20.43 -3.09
C GLU A 152 2.82 -19.56 -3.92
N THR A 153 2.46 -18.29 -4.16
CA THR A 153 3.30 -17.34 -4.89
C THR A 153 3.22 -15.93 -4.29
N PHE A 154 4.37 -15.31 -4.05
CA PHE A 154 4.43 -13.90 -3.66
C PHE A 154 4.21 -13.00 -4.88
N VAL A 155 3.12 -12.22 -4.86
CA VAL A 155 2.73 -11.34 -5.98
C VAL A 155 3.10 -9.87 -5.74
N ALA A 156 3.30 -9.48 -4.48
CA ALA A 156 3.85 -8.18 -4.11
C ALA A 156 4.50 -8.24 -2.73
N MET A 157 5.44 -7.33 -2.48
CA MET A 157 6.16 -7.20 -1.20
C MET A 157 6.75 -5.81 -1.05
N VAL A 158 6.93 -5.38 0.20
CA VAL A 158 7.69 -4.18 0.55
C VAL A 158 9.09 -4.22 -0.07
N PRO A 159 9.64 -3.06 -0.51
CA PRO A 159 9.11 -1.70 -0.39
C PRO A 159 7.98 -1.30 -1.34
N ASN A 160 7.45 -2.19 -2.20
CA ASN A 160 6.26 -1.84 -2.98
C ASN A 160 5.07 -1.61 -2.03
N LEU A 161 4.24 -0.62 -2.34
CA LEU A 161 3.05 -0.34 -1.57
C LEU A 161 1.94 -1.32 -1.96
N ILE A 162 1.33 -1.97 -0.98
CA ILE A 162 0.17 -2.85 -1.16
C ILE A 162 -1.03 -2.14 -0.56
N ALA A 163 -1.95 -1.70 -1.42
CA ALA A 163 -3.17 -1.00 -1.03
C ALA A 163 -4.39 -1.90 -1.23
N ILE A 164 -5.23 -2.03 -0.20
CA ILE A 164 -6.49 -2.77 -0.28
C ILE A 164 -7.61 -1.74 -0.41
N LEU A 165 -8.25 -1.69 -1.57
CA LEU A 165 -9.28 -0.70 -1.89
C LEU A 165 -10.66 -1.32 -1.70
N ASP A 166 -11.58 -0.59 -1.08
CA ASP A 166 -13.01 -0.95 -1.07
C ASP A 166 -13.58 -0.80 -2.49
N ALA A 167 -14.09 -1.88 -3.07
CA ALA A 167 -14.59 -1.92 -4.44
C ALA A 167 -15.82 -1.02 -4.65
N GLN A 168 -16.56 -0.67 -3.58
CA GLN A 168 -17.73 0.21 -3.66
C GLN A 168 -17.36 1.69 -3.64
N THR A 169 -16.20 2.05 -3.11
CA THR A 169 -15.83 3.46 -2.89
C THR A 169 -14.51 3.87 -3.55
N GLY A 170 -13.69 2.90 -3.97
CA GLY A 170 -12.33 3.11 -4.48
C GLY A 170 -11.32 3.60 -3.42
N LYS A 171 -11.75 3.75 -2.16
CA LYS A 171 -10.89 4.24 -1.08
C LYS A 171 -10.05 3.12 -0.50
N ALA A 172 -8.82 3.43 -0.13
CA ALA A 172 -7.95 2.49 0.59
C ALA A 172 -8.49 2.26 2.01
N LEU A 173 -8.67 0.99 2.36
CA LEU A 173 -8.99 0.53 3.70
C LEU A 173 -7.73 0.52 4.55
N ARG A 174 -7.81 1.10 5.75
CA ARG A 174 -6.77 0.99 6.77
C ARG A 174 -6.95 -0.28 7.57
N VAL A 175 -5.89 -0.72 8.27
CA VAL A 175 -5.92 -1.93 9.12
C VAL A 175 -7.14 -1.99 10.06
N PRO A 176 -7.57 -0.91 10.75
CA PRO A 176 -8.77 -0.96 11.59
C PRO A 176 -10.09 -1.11 10.84
N GLU A 177 -10.10 -0.85 9.53
CA GLU A 177 -11.28 -0.89 8.66
C GLU A 177 -11.45 -2.24 7.95
N PHE A 178 -10.50 -3.17 8.09
CA PHE A 178 -10.65 -4.52 7.55
C PHE A 178 -11.76 -5.27 8.31
N ARG A 179 -12.77 -5.72 7.56
CA ARG A 179 -13.94 -6.44 8.08
C ARG A 179 -14.30 -7.57 7.14
N TYR A 180 -14.81 -8.66 7.70
CA TYR A 180 -15.39 -9.75 6.93
C TYR A 180 -16.48 -9.22 5.97
N GLY A 181 -16.52 -9.76 4.76
CA GLY A 181 -17.57 -9.50 3.77
C GLY A 181 -17.35 -8.26 2.90
N VAL A 182 -16.33 -7.45 3.17
CA VAL A 182 -16.01 -6.29 2.32
C VAL A 182 -15.40 -6.77 1.00
N ILE A 183 -15.94 -6.29 -0.12
CA ILE A 183 -15.43 -6.57 -1.46
C ILE A 183 -14.29 -5.59 -1.74
N VAL A 184 -13.14 -6.09 -2.15
CA VAL A 184 -11.92 -5.32 -2.28
C VAL A 184 -11.17 -5.58 -3.57
N HIS A 185 -10.46 -4.55 -4.03
CA HIS A 185 -9.43 -4.66 -5.06
C HIS A 185 -8.07 -4.47 -4.38
N VAL A 186 -7.17 -5.45 -4.53
CA VAL A 186 -5.82 -5.37 -3.98
C VAL A 186 -4.88 -4.84 -5.05
N LEU A 187 -4.31 -3.66 -4.82
CA LEU A 187 -3.45 -2.95 -5.73
C LEU A 187 -2.01 -2.97 -5.22
N GLY A 188 -1.06 -3.33 -6.08
CA GLY A 188 0.37 -3.16 -5.84
C GLY A 188 0.87 -1.93 -6.57
N ILE A 189 1.70 -1.11 -5.91
CA ILE A 189 2.27 0.11 -6.47
C ILE A 189 3.80 0.06 -6.29
N THR A 190 4.53 0.32 -7.37
CA THR A 190 5.99 0.25 -7.40
C THR A 190 6.64 1.19 -6.39
N ALA A 191 7.69 0.70 -5.73
CA ALA A 191 8.51 1.51 -4.86
C ALA A 191 9.31 2.57 -5.64
N LEU A 192 9.66 3.66 -4.96
CA LEU A 192 10.66 4.59 -5.49
C LEU A 192 12.02 3.90 -5.60
N LEU A 193 12.72 4.14 -6.71
CA LEU A 193 14.06 3.61 -7.01
C LEU A 193 15.06 3.70 -5.85
N ARG A 194 15.01 4.76 -5.04
CA ARG A 194 15.91 4.91 -3.88
C ARG A 194 15.79 3.78 -2.85
N TRP A 195 14.62 3.13 -2.74
CA TRP A 195 14.41 1.98 -1.87
C TRP A 195 14.93 0.67 -2.46
N THR A 196 15.01 0.58 -3.79
CA THR A 196 15.28 -0.67 -4.51
C THR A 196 16.69 -0.75 -5.10
N ASP A 197 17.28 0.38 -5.45
CA ASP A 197 18.54 0.47 -6.20
C ASP A 197 19.77 0.40 -5.30
N SER A 198 19.59 0.51 -3.97
CA SER A 198 20.68 0.41 -3.01
C SER A 198 20.47 -0.78 -2.07
N PRO A 199 21.54 -1.53 -1.73
CA PRO A 199 21.47 -2.59 -0.72
C PRO A 199 20.91 -2.09 0.61
N ARG A 200 21.31 -0.87 1.03
CA ARG A 200 20.81 -0.26 2.26
C ARG A 200 19.31 0.02 2.23
N GLY A 201 18.78 0.45 1.08
CA GLY A 201 17.34 0.66 0.91
C GLY A 201 16.54 -0.64 1.15
N LEU A 202 16.99 -1.74 0.55
CA LEU A 202 16.37 -3.05 0.72
C LEU A 202 16.58 -3.63 2.13
N GLU A 203 17.73 -3.39 2.75
CA GLU A 203 18.02 -3.82 4.12
C GLU A 203 17.00 -3.24 5.12
N ILE A 204 16.62 -1.97 4.97
CA ILE A 204 15.73 -1.28 5.93
C ILE A 204 14.25 -1.34 5.56
N SER A 205 13.91 -1.62 4.30
CA SER A 205 12.53 -1.58 3.79
C SER A 205 12.02 -2.88 3.20
N GLY A 206 12.92 -3.81 2.87
CA GLY A 206 12.58 -5.12 2.36
C GLY A 206 12.10 -6.08 3.45
N LEU A 207 11.72 -7.28 3.02
CA LEU A 207 11.16 -8.31 3.89
C LEU A 207 12.10 -8.75 5.03
N GLY A 208 13.42 -8.66 4.83
CA GLY A 208 14.42 -8.90 5.88
C GLY A 208 14.25 -8.00 7.10
N ALA A 209 13.89 -6.72 6.92
CA ALA A 209 13.63 -5.77 8.01
C ALA A 209 12.44 -6.19 8.88
N PHE A 210 11.56 -7.04 8.34
CA PHE A 210 10.38 -7.59 9.02
C PHE A 210 10.62 -9.02 9.53
N GLY A 211 11.83 -9.57 9.39
CA GLY A 211 12.20 -10.90 9.88
C GLY A 211 11.90 -12.04 8.90
N TYR A 212 11.70 -11.76 7.61
CA TYR A 212 11.48 -12.77 6.58
C TYR A 212 12.72 -12.93 5.70
N ASP A 213 13.15 -14.17 5.49
CA ASP A 213 14.24 -14.51 4.56
C ASP A 213 13.69 -14.74 3.14
N ILE A 214 13.19 -13.67 2.53
CA ILE A 214 12.61 -13.69 1.19
C ILE A 214 13.21 -12.54 0.37
N PRO A 215 13.82 -12.82 -0.80
CA PRO A 215 14.44 -11.80 -1.62
C PRO A 215 13.39 -10.87 -2.25
N TYR A 216 13.73 -9.59 -2.37
CA TYR A 216 12.88 -8.60 -3.00
C TYR A 216 12.66 -8.91 -4.48
N LYS A 217 11.39 -8.92 -4.92
CA LYS A 217 10.99 -9.01 -6.32
C LYS A 217 10.32 -7.71 -6.76
N PRO A 218 10.86 -7.00 -7.76
CA PRO A 218 10.24 -5.81 -8.31
C PRO A 218 8.84 -6.10 -8.86
N LEU A 219 7.88 -5.23 -8.53
CA LEU A 219 6.53 -5.33 -9.07
C LEU A 219 6.44 -4.83 -10.52
N GLY A 220 7.26 -3.85 -10.87
CA GLY A 220 7.25 -3.13 -12.14
C GLY A 220 8.32 -2.04 -12.17
N THR A 221 8.12 -1.02 -13.01
CA THR A 221 9.03 0.13 -13.13
C THR A 221 8.43 1.37 -12.46
N TYR A 222 9.26 2.07 -11.69
CA TYR A 222 8.87 3.31 -11.05
C TYR A 222 8.49 4.38 -12.09
N ALA A 223 7.30 4.96 -11.95
CA ALA A 223 6.88 6.16 -12.68
C ALA A 223 7.05 7.41 -11.82
N LYS A 224 7.69 8.45 -12.38
CA LYS A 224 7.88 9.72 -11.67
C LYS A 224 6.54 10.38 -11.36
N LEU A 225 6.35 10.73 -10.10
CA LEU A 225 5.13 11.42 -9.65
C LEU A 225 5.01 12.82 -10.27
N ARG A 226 3.87 13.09 -10.93
CA ARG A 226 3.57 14.35 -11.62
C ARG A 226 3.12 15.42 -10.63
N SER A 227 3.76 16.59 -10.68
CA SER A 227 3.40 17.74 -9.85
C SER A 227 2.09 18.37 -10.33
N VAL A 228 1.11 18.54 -9.44
CA VAL A 228 -0.11 19.30 -9.76
C VAL A 228 0.15 20.80 -9.82
N VAL A 229 1.13 21.29 -9.06
CA VAL A 229 1.52 22.70 -9.05
C VAL A 229 2.16 23.10 -10.38
N GLN A 230 2.93 22.21 -11.00
CA GLN A 230 3.53 22.50 -12.31
C GLN A 230 2.52 22.34 -13.45
N GLU A 231 1.56 21.42 -13.34
CA GLU A 231 0.57 21.13 -14.39
C GLU A 231 -0.56 22.17 -14.47
N PHE A 232 -1.07 22.65 -13.33
CA PHE A 232 -2.22 23.56 -13.25
C PHE A 232 -1.81 25.02 -12.93
N LYS A 233 -0.61 25.40 -13.34
CA LYS A 233 -0.06 26.74 -13.15
C LYS A 233 -0.74 27.78 -14.04
#